data_AF-U4VBK9-F1
#
_entry.id   AF-U4VBK9-F1
#
_cell.length_a   1.000
_cell.length_b   1.000
_cell.length_c   1.000
_cell.angle_alpha   90.00
_cell.angle_beta   90.00
_cell.angle_gamma   90.00
#
_symmetry.space_group_name_H-M   'P 1'
#
loop_
_entity.id
_entity.type
_entity.pdbx_description
1 polymer ?
#
loop_
_entity_poly.entity_id
_entity_poly.type
_entity_poly.pdbx_seq_one_letter_code
_entity_poly.pdbx_strand_id
1 'polypeptide(L)'
;MIVVIYMGDNLNDFGAATFHKNNQQRRAFVEANREAFGTKFFMLANPSYGDWISGMAQDYYKQSPERQLEIKRKSIRSWAG
;
A
#
# COMPACT_ATOMS: atom_id res chain seq x y z
N MET A 1 -1.08 -2.51 28.55
CA MET A 1 -2.14 -1.92 27.69
C MET A 1 -2.33 -2.87 26.52
N ILE A 2 -3.56 -3.36 26.29
CA ILE A 2 -3.87 -4.30 25.20
C ILE A 2 -4.54 -3.49 24.09
N VAL A 3 -3.98 -3.53 22.88
CA VAL A 3 -4.65 -2.98 21.69
C VAL A 3 -5.51 -4.09 21.10
N VAL A 4 -6.82 -3.83 20.98
CA VAL A 4 -7.79 -4.83 20.51
C VAL A 4 -8.17 -4.62 19.04
N ILE A 5 -8.04 -3.40 18.53
CA ILE A 5 -8.39 -3.00 17.15
C ILE A 5 -7.37 -1.98 16.64
N TYR A 6 -7.08 -2.05 15.35
CA TYR A 6 -6.36 -1.04 14.59
C TYR A 6 -7.27 -0.49 13.47
N MET A 7 -7.23 0.82 13.24
CA MET A 7 -8.00 1.48 12.20
C MET A 7 -7.12 2.51 11.49
N GLY A 8 -7.18 2.53 10.16
CA GLY A 8 -6.34 3.41 9.35
C GLY A 8 -6.60 3.28 7.86
N ASP A 9 -5.98 4.14 7.05
CA ASP A 9 -6.06 4.12 5.59
C ASP A 9 -4.81 3.51 4.94
N ASN A 10 -3.80 3.14 5.73
CA ASN A 10 -2.54 2.57 5.29
C ASN A 10 -2.22 1.27 6.03
N LEU A 11 -1.63 0.29 5.34
CA LEU A 11 -1.21 -0.98 5.97
C LEU A 11 -0.20 -0.79 7.10
N ASN A 12 0.56 0.31 7.07
CA ASN A 12 1.50 0.63 8.14
C ASN A 12 0.80 0.99 9.46
N ASP A 13 -0.50 1.30 9.45
CA ASP A 13 -1.31 1.54 10.65
C ASP A 13 -1.62 0.23 11.40
N PHE A 14 -1.44 -0.92 10.74
CA PHE A 14 -1.65 -2.26 11.29
C PHE A 14 -0.36 -2.91 11.79
N GLY A 15 0.76 -2.18 11.74
CA GLY A 15 2.07 -2.60 12.22
C GLY A 15 3.21 -2.32 11.24
N ALA A 16 4.44 -2.61 11.67
CA ALA A 16 5.65 -2.27 10.91
C ALA A 16 5.97 -3.23 9.73
N ALA A 17 5.23 -4.33 9.58
CA ALA A 17 5.54 -5.39 8.61
C ALA A 17 5.60 -4.90 7.15
N THR A 18 4.80 -3.87 6.82
CA THR A 18 4.69 -3.30 5.47
C THR A 18 5.51 -2.02 5.28
N PHE A 19 6.24 -1.59 6.30
CA PHE A 19 7.05 -0.38 6.25
C PHE A 19 8.20 -0.54 5.25
N HIS A 20 8.35 0.43 4.34
CA HIS A 20 9.31 0.41 3.22
C HIS A 20 9.22 -0.84 2.30
N LYS A 21 8.08 -1.53 2.26
CA LYS A 21 7.85 -2.65 1.35
C LYS A 21 7.23 -2.19 0.04
N ASN A 22 7.57 -2.87 -1.06
CA ASN A 22 6.94 -2.61 -2.36
C ASN A 22 5.49 -3.10 -2.41
N ASN A 23 4.74 -2.69 -3.42
CA ASN A 23 3.31 -3.02 -3.53
C ASN A 23 3.03 -4.52 -3.69
N GLN A 24 3.97 -5.31 -4.21
CA GLN A 24 3.81 -6.77 -4.27
C GLN A 24 3.85 -7.39 -2.87
N GLN A 25 4.83 -7.01 -2.06
CA GLN A 25 4.98 -7.47 -0.68
C GLN A 25 3.81 -6.99 0.19
N ARG A 26 3.35 -5.75 -0.01
CA ARG A 26 2.17 -5.19 0.67
C ARG A 26 0.90 -6.01 0.37
N ARG A 27 0.68 -6.39 -0.89
CA ARG A 27 -0.43 -7.30 -1.26
C ARG A 27 -0.28 -8.69 -0.64
N ALA A 28 0.94 -9.23 -0.57
CA ALA A 28 1.19 -10.51 0.07
C ALA A 28 0.86 -10.48 1.58
N PHE A 29 1.17 -9.37 2.26
CA PHE A 29 0.74 -9.17 3.65
C PHE A 29 -0.78 -9.18 3.80
N VAL A 30 -1.50 -8.49 2.89
CA VAL A 30 -2.97 -8.48 2.89
C VAL A 30 -3.52 -9.90 2.74
N GLU A 31 -3.01 -10.68 1.79
CA GLU A 31 -3.46 -12.06 1.58
C GLU A 31 -3.18 -12.94 2.81
N ALA A 32 -1.99 -12.84 3.39
CA ALA A 32 -1.61 -13.61 4.58
C ALA A 32 -2.43 -13.26 5.82
N ASN A 33 -3.03 -12.06 5.87
CA ASN A 33 -3.81 -11.56 7.00
C ASN A 33 -5.28 -11.33 6.64
N ARG A 34 -5.78 -11.95 5.57
CA ARG A 34 -7.12 -11.71 5.02
C ARG A 34 -8.22 -11.75 6.09
N GLU A 35 -8.14 -12.70 7.02
CA GLU A 35 -9.14 -12.90 8.09
C GLU A 35 -9.10 -11.81 9.18
N ALA A 36 -8.01 -11.05 9.27
CA ALA A 36 -7.87 -9.96 10.23
C ALA A 36 -8.55 -8.66 9.75
N PHE A 37 -8.78 -8.50 8.44
CA PHE A 37 -9.46 -7.32 7.90
C PHE A 37 -10.96 -7.35 8.22
N GLY A 38 -11.47 -6.25 8.77
CA GLY A 38 -12.85 -6.13 9.26
C GLY A 38 -13.09 -6.69 10.66
N THR A 39 -12.08 -7.29 11.30
CA THR A 39 -12.17 -7.81 12.67
C THR A 39 -11.17 -7.14 13.60
N LYS A 40 -9.89 -7.10 13.21
CA LYS A 40 -8.80 -6.43 13.93
C LYS A 40 -8.24 -5.24 13.16
N PHE A 41 -8.27 -5.29 11.84
CA PHE A 41 -7.78 -4.24 10.95
C PHE A 41 -8.96 -3.62 10.19
N PHE A 42 -9.31 -2.38 10.53
CA PHE A 42 -10.37 -1.62 9.86
C PHE A 42 -9.75 -0.62 8.90
N MET A 43 -9.91 -0.86 7.60
CA MET A 43 -9.28 -0.06 6.56
C MET A 43 -10.25 0.97 5.98
N LEU A 44 -9.84 2.24 5.96
CA LEU A 44 -10.53 3.31 5.27
C LEU A 44 -9.97 3.50 3.86
N ALA A 45 -10.82 3.87 2.89
CA ALA A 45 -10.40 4.08 1.52
C ALA A 45 -9.68 5.44 1.36
N ASN A 46 -8.42 5.42 0.90
CA ASN A 46 -7.68 6.63 0.51
C ASN A 46 -7.03 6.44 -0.88
N PRO A 47 -7.65 6.95 -1.96
CA PRO A 47 -7.08 6.91 -3.30
C PRO A 47 -6.11 8.06 -3.58
N SER A 48 -5.96 9.03 -2.67
CA SER A 48 -5.24 10.28 -2.90
C SER A 48 -3.75 10.17 -2.60
N TYR A 49 -3.39 9.53 -1.49
CA TYR A 49 -2.00 9.38 -1.05
C TYR A 49 -1.79 8.12 -0.21
N GLY A 50 -0.53 7.80 0.10
CA GLY A 50 -0.14 6.73 1.02
C GLY A 50 1.08 5.94 0.55
N ASP A 51 1.54 4.99 1.37
CA ASP A 51 2.71 4.16 1.05
C ASP A 51 2.50 3.21 -0.13
N TRP A 52 1.28 3.09 -0.62
CA TRP A 52 1.01 2.42 -1.89
C TRP A 52 1.55 3.22 -3.09
N ILE A 53 1.78 4.54 -2.95
CA ILE A 53 2.47 5.36 -3.96
C ILE A 53 3.99 5.10 -3.90
N SER A 54 4.59 5.19 -2.72
CA SER A 54 6.03 4.92 -2.54
C SER A 54 6.38 3.48 -2.91
N GLY A 55 5.47 2.53 -2.68
CA GLY A 55 5.63 1.12 -3.04
C GLY A 55 5.57 0.81 -4.53
N MET A 56 5.33 1.79 -5.42
CA MET A 56 5.32 1.60 -6.88
C MET A 56 6.73 1.37 -7.46
N ALA A 57 7.76 1.97 -6.87
CA ALA A 57 9.14 1.83 -7.30
C ALA A 57 10.11 2.15 -6.15
N GLN A 58 11.34 1.62 -6.22
CA GLN A 58 12.38 2.01 -5.28
C GLN A 58 12.67 3.52 -5.41
N ASP A 59 12.81 4.19 -4.27
CA ASP A 59 13.10 5.63 -4.21
C ASP A 59 12.10 6.50 -4.99
N TYR A 60 10.83 6.09 -5.09
CA TYR A 60 9.80 6.76 -5.89
C TYR A 60 9.76 8.29 -5.70
N TYR A 61 9.81 8.78 -4.45
CA TYR A 61 9.76 10.21 -4.17
C TYR A 61 11.07 10.97 -4.45
N LYS A 62 12.18 10.26 -4.67
CA LYS A 62 13.44 10.86 -5.13
C LYS A 62 13.50 10.98 -6.66
N GLN A 63 12.56 10.37 -7.39
CA GLN A 63 12.49 10.46 -8.84
C GLN A 63 11.96 11.83 -9.28
N SER A 64 12.35 12.28 -10.48
CA SER A 64 11.80 13.50 -11.08
C SER A 64 10.28 13.39 -11.31
N PRO A 65 9.53 14.50 -11.40
CA PRO A 65 8.10 14.48 -11.69
C PRO A 65 7.74 13.69 -12.97
N GLU A 66 8.56 13.81 -14.01
CA GLU A 66 8.38 13.12 -15.29
C GLU A 66 8.53 11.61 -15.10
N ARG A 67 9.55 11.20 -14.33
CA ARG A 67 9.80 9.79 -14.03
C ARG A 67 8.71 9.20 -13.14
N GLN A 68 8.20 9.97 -12.17
CA GLN A 68 7.05 9.57 -11.36
C GLN A 68 5.81 9.36 -12.23
N LEU A 69 5.54 10.24 -13.19
CA LEU A 69 4.44 10.09 -14.13
C LEU A 69 4.59 8.83 -15.00
N GLU A 70 5.79 8.54 -15.47
CA GLU A 70 6.09 7.32 -16.23
C GLU A 70 5.84 6.05 -15.38
N ILE A 71 6.31 6.03 -14.13
CA ILE A 71 6.08 4.92 -13.19
C ILE A 71 4.57 4.71 -12.98
N LYS A 72 3.81 5.79 -12.76
CA LYS A 72 2.34 5.72 -12.62
C LYS A 72 1.68 5.14 -13.86
N ARG A 73 2.10 5.56 -15.06
CA ARG A 73 1.54 5.01 -16.31
C ARG A 73 1.84 3.53 -16.47
N LYS A 74 3.05 3.09 -16.13
CA LYS A 74 3.47 1.68 -16.22
C LYS A 74 2.81 0.77 -15.18
N SER A 75 2.29 1.32 -14.07
CA SER A 75 1.59 0.52 -13.06
C SER A 75 0.14 0.19 -13.44
N ILE A 76 -0.38 0.82 -14.50
CA ILE A 76 -1.71 0.54 -15.05
C ILE A 76 -1.67 -0.77 -15.84
N ARG A 77 -2.53 -1.72 -15.47
CA ARG A 77 -2.76 -2.94 -16.25
C ARG A 77 -3.88 -2.65 -17.26
N SER A 78 -3.53 -2.48 -18.52
CA SER A 78 -4.51 -2.27 -19.60
C SER A 78 -5.03 -3.59 -20.16
N TRP A 79 -6.31 -3.62 -20.53
CA TRP A 79 -6.88 -4.67 -21.36
C TRP A 79 -6.38 -4.53 -22.80
N ALA A 80 -6.20 -5.65 -23.51
CA ALA A 80 -5.56 -5.68 -24.83
C ALA A 80 -6.54 -5.52 -26.01
N GLY A 81 -7.86 -5.57 -25.78
CA GLY A 81 -8.86 -5.70 -26.84
C GLY A 81 -9.09 -7.15 -27.20
#